data_AF-A0A836QUL3-F1
#
_entry.id   AF-A0A836QUL3-F1
#
_cell.length_a   1.000
_cell.length_b   1.000
_cell.length_c   1.000
_cell.angle_alpha   90.00
_cell.angle_beta   90.00
_cell.angle_gamma   90.00
#
_symmetry.space_group_name_H-M   'P 1'
#
loop_
_entity.id
_entity.type
_entity.pdbx_description
1 polymer ?
#
loop_
_entity_poly.entity_id
_entity_poly.type
_entity_poly.pdbx_seq_one_letter_code
_entity_poly.pdbx_strand_id
1 'polypeptide(L)'
;MRIGIIGGKFDPMHIGHLSMMSELQKGLNMDKILLVPNSNPHYRESKQISFRYVSAMIKIAINDSFNYEISDLESNPEEIHFSFNTIKEIKK
;
A
#
# COMPACT_ATOMS: atom_id res chain seq x y z
N MET A 1 14.08 8.54 10.75
CA MET A 1 13.38 8.33 9.47
C MET A 1 11.88 8.27 9.74
N ARG A 2 11.08 9.05 9.02
CA ARG A 2 9.61 9.10 9.08
C ARG A 2 9.06 8.33 7.88
N ILE A 3 8.39 7.21 8.15
CA ILE A 3 7.79 6.37 7.12
C ILE A 3 6.27 6.46 7.23
N GLY A 4 5.60 6.87 6.16
CA GLY A 4 4.15 6.77 6.03
C GLY A 4 3.77 5.37 5.55
N ILE A 5 2.80 4.72 6.20
CA ILE A 5 2.32 3.39 5.78
C ILE A 5 0.89 3.56 5.26
N ILE A 6 0.65 3.15 4.02
CA ILE A 6 -0.66 3.26 3.37
C ILE A 6 -1.11 1.87 2.94
N GLY A 7 -2.05 1.31 3.70
CA GLY A 7 -2.70 0.05 3.37
C GLY A 7 -3.95 0.25 2.52
N GLY A 8 -4.23 -0.69 1.62
CA GLY A 8 -5.45 -0.66 0.81
C GLY A 8 -5.45 -1.72 -0.28
N LYS A 9 -6.62 -1.96 -0.89
CA LYS A 9 -6.71 -2.94 -2.00
C LYS A 9 -6.04 -2.43 -3.29
N PHE A 10 -6.04 -1.10 -3.48
CA PHE A 10 -5.52 -0.42 -4.69
C PHE A 10 -6.02 -1.04 -6.01
N ASP A 11 -7.33 -1.27 -6.10
CA ASP A 11 -8.00 -1.96 -7.21
C ASP A 11 -8.97 -1.03 -7.96
N PRO A 12 -8.47 -0.11 -8.83
CA PRO A 12 -7.07 0.25 -9.04
C PRO A 12 -6.60 1.43 -8.15
N MET A 13 -5.29 1.69 -8.12
CA MET A 13 -4.77 2.98 -7.64
C MET A 13 -5.35 4.14 -8.47
N HIS A 14 -5.70 5.25 -7.83
CA HIS A 14 -6.45 6.36 -8.44
C HIS A 14 -6.06 7.71 -7.83
N ILE A 15 -6.55 8.81 -8.40
CA ILE A 15 -6.16 10.18 -8.02
C ILE A 15 -6.32 10.49 -6.53
N GLY A 16 -7.35 9.96 -5.86
CA GLY A 16 -7.52 10.13 -4.40
C GLY A 16 -6.35 9.56 -3.59
N HIS A 17 -5.82 8.38 -3.95
CA HIS A 17 -4.64 7.80 -3.30
C HIS A 17 -3.40 8.65 -3.54
N LEU A 18 -3.20 9.12 -4.78
CA LEU A 18 -2.06 9.97 -5.15
C LEU A 18 -2.09 11.31 -4.42
N SER A 19 -3.27 11.94 -4.32
CA SER A 19 -3.47 13.18 -3.59
C SER A 19 -3.12 13.02 -2.11
N MET A 20 -3.60 11.94 -1.48
CA MET A 20 -3.27 11.64 -0.08
C MET A 20 -1.76 11.48 0.12
N MET A 21 -1.07 10.76 -0.77
CA MET A 21 0.39 10.59 -0.70
C MET A 21 1.13 11.93 -0.83
N SER A 22 0.71 12.79 -1.76
CA SER A 22 1.27 14.14 -1.92
C SER A 22 1.12 14.97 -0.64
N GLU A 23 -0.05 14.93 0.01
CA GLU A 23 -0.29 15.67 1.25
C GLU A 23 0.54 15.12 2.41
N LEU A 24 0.71 13.80 2.52
CA LEU A 24 1.58 13.20 3.53
C LEU A 24 3.06 13.61 3.35
N GLN A 25 3.54 13.66 2.12
CA GLN A 25 4.90 14.11 1.81
C GLN A 25 5.11 15.56 2.24
N LYS A 26 4.24 16.47 1.79
CA LYS A 26 4.37 17.91 2.02
C LYS A 26 4.06 18.31 3.46
N GLY A 27 3.04 17.70 4.06
CA GLY A 27 2.51 18.12 5.35
C GLY A 27 3.23 17.53 6.56
N LEU A 28 3.89 16.38 6.42
CA LEU A 28 4.46 15.65 7.56
C LEU A 28 5.97 15.38 7.46
N ASN A 29 6.64 15.88 6.41
CA ASN A 29 8.06 15.65 6.13
C ASN A 29 8.41 14.16 6.15
N MET A 30 7.68 13.37 5.36
CA MET A 30 7.94 11.93 5.23
C MET A 30 9.23 11.69 4.45
N ASP A 31 10.07 10.76 4.91
CA ASP A 31 11.27 10.32 4.20
C ASP A 31 10.95 9.20 3.19
N LYS A 32 9.86 8.47 3.43
CA LYS A 32 9.41 7.32 2.63
C LYS A 32 7.90 7.09 2.80
N ILE A 33 7.26 6.55 1.77
CA ILE A 33 5.91 6.01 1.85
C ILE A 33 5.96 4.53 1.47
N LEU A 34 5.54 3.67 2.39
CA LEU A 34 5.39 2.24 2.20
C LEU A 34 3.92 1.93 1.88
N LEU A 35 3.66 1.51 0.65
CA LEU A 35 2.37 1.03 0.19
C LEU A 35 2.24 -0.45 0.55
N VAL A 36 1.11 -0.83 1.16
CA VAL A 36 0.82 -2.22 1.54
C VAL A 36 -0.47 -2.66 0.84
N PRO A 37 -0.37 -3.22 -0.38
CA PRO A 37 -1.52 -3.74 -1.11
C PRO A 37 -2.11 -4.97 -0.41
N ASN A 38 -3.38 -4.88 -0.05
CA ASN A 38 -4.12 -5.96 0.58
C ASN A 38 -4.82 -6.82 -0.47
N SER A 39 -4.39 -8.07 -0.63
CA SER A 39 -4.92 -8.99 -1.64
C SER A 39 -6.20 -9.73 -1.18
N ASN A 40 -6.49 -9.72 0.13
CA ASN A 40 -7.67 -10.37 0.72
C ASN A 40 -8.17 -9.63 1.99
N PRO A 41 -8.92 -8.53 1.82
CA PRO A 41 -9.48 -7.81 2.95
C PRO A 41 -10.61 -8.61 3.59
N HIS A 42 -10.46 -8.95 4.87
CA HIS A 42 -11.40 -9.78 5.67
C HIS A 42 -12.88 -9.36 5.63
N TYR A 43 -13.17 -8.11 5.30
CA TYR A 43 -14.49 -7.50 5.36
C TYR A 43 -15.18 -7.40 3.99
N ARG A 44 -14.61 -7.95 2.92
CA ARG A 44 -15.22 -7.94 1.57
C ARG A 44 -15.10 -9.28 0.87
N GLU A 45 -16.23 -9.87 0.50
CA GLU A 45 -16.30 -10.89 -0.56
C GLU A 45 -16.01 -10.21 -1.90
N SER A 46 -14.73 -9.97 -2.20
CA SER A 46 -14.33 -9.38 -3.48
C SER A 46 -13.48 -10.35 -4.26
N LYS A 47 -13.62 -10.28 -5.59
CA LYS A 47 -12.75 -11.00 -6.52
C LYS A 47 -11.30 -10.74 -6.11
N GLN A 48 -10.59 -11.81 -5.76
CA GLN A 48 -9.15 -11.75 -5.47
C GLN A 48 -8.47 -11.21 -6.73
N ILE A 49 -7.74 -10.11 -6.58
CA ILE A 49 -6.88 -9.57 -7.63
C ILE A 49 -5.45 -9.97 -7.31
N SER A 50 -4.70 -10.43 -8.30
CA SER A 50 -3.31 -10.81 -8.09
C SER A 50 -2.49 -9.61 -7.64
N PHE A 51 -1.73 -9.77 -6.55
CA PHE A 51 -0.74 -8.81 -6.08
C PHE A 51 0.18 -8.32 -7.21
N ARG A 52 0.54 -9.20 -8.16
CA ARG A 52 1.35 -8.84 -9.33
C ARG A 52 0.72 -7.74 -10.17
N TYR A 53 -0.59 -7.81 -10.42
CA TYR A 53 -1.28 -6.79 -11.22
C TYR A 53 -1.47 -5.51 -10.44
N VAL A 54 -1.84 -5.60 -9.16
CA VAL A 54 -1.97 -4.42 -8.29
C VAL A 54 -0.65 -3.67 -8.16
N SER A 55 0.45 -4.37 -7.84
CA SER A 55 1.78 -3.77 -7.73
C SER A 55 2.25 -3.15 -9.05
N ALA A 56 1.96 -3.76 -10.19
CA ALA A 56 2.26 -3.17 -11.50
C ALA A 56 1.47 -1.88 -11.74
N MET A 57 0.16 -1.85 -11.43
CA MET A 57 -0.66 -0.65 -11.55
C MET A 57 -0.19 0.47 -10.62
N ILE A 58 0.20 0.13 -9.38
CA ILE A 58 0.77 1.10 -8.44
C ILE A 58 2.06 1.70 -9.03
N LYS A 59 2.97 0.87 -9.54
CA LYS A 59 4.24 1.33 -10.15
C LYS A 59 4.01 2.28 -11.33
N ILE A 60 2.98 2.05 -12.14
CA ILE A 60 2.62 2.95 -13.25
C ILE A 60 2.05 4.27 -12.72
N ALA A 61 1.30 4.24 -11.62
CA ALA A 61 0.60 5.41 -11.08
C ALA A 61 1.49 6.34 -10.25
N ILE A 62 2.53 5.81 -9.59
CA ILE A 62 3.48 6.61 -8.80
C ILE A 62 4.60 7.16 -9.69
N ASN A 63 5.13 8.33 -9.33
CA ASN A 63 6.29 8.91 -10.00
C ASN A 63 7.59 8.59 -9.23
N ASP A 64 8.73 8.70 -9.89
CA ASP A 64 10.05 8.40 -9.29
C ASP A 64 10.64 9.56 -8.46
N SER A 65 9.87 10.63 -8.22
CA SER A 65 10.37 11.84 -7.52
C SER A 65 10.41 11.72 -5.99
N PHE A 66 9.92 10.61 -5.44
CA PHE A 66 9.89 10.36 -4.00
C PHE A 66 10.17 8.89 -3.70
N ASN A 67 10.63 8.61 -2.48
CA ASN A 67 10.94 7.27 -2.01
C ASN A 67 9.65 6.49 -1.68
N TYR A 68 9.09 5.83 -2.69
CA TYR A 68 7.99 4.90 -2.53
C TYR A 68 8.48 3.46 -2.51
N GLU A 69 7.93 2.64 -1.62
CA GLU A 69 8.14 1.20 -1.60
C GLU A 69 6.79 0.48 -1.61
N ILE A 70 6.75 -0.70 -2.22
CA ILE A 70 5.57 -1.56 -2.25
C ILE A 70 5.92 -2.82 -1.45
N SER A 71 5.20 -3.05 -0.36
CA SER A 71 5.32 -4.23 0.47
C SER A 71 4.51 -5.39 -0.10
N ASP A 72 5.02 -6.61 0.00
CA ASP A 72 4.35 -7.86 -0.33
C ASP A 72 3.80 -8.60 0.90
N LEU A 73 3.83 -7.98 2.08
CA LEU A 73 3.37 -8.60 3.34
C LEU A 73 1.91 -9.09 3.28
N GLU A 74 1.05 -8.37 2.56
CA GLU A 74 -0.37 -8.72 2.40
C GLU A 74 -0.68 -9.29 0.99
N SER A 75 0.31 -9.93 0.36
CA SER A 75 0.21 -10.44 -1.01
C SER A 75 -0.52 -11.79 -1.13
N ASN A 76 -0.56 -12.60 -0.06
CA ASN A 76 -1.21 -13.91 -0.09
C ASN A 76 -2.74 -13.75 -0.07
N PRO A 77 -3.48 -14.13 -1.12
CA PRO A 77 -4.92 -13.95 -1.17
C PRO A 77 -5.70 -15.02 -0.38
N GLU A 78 -5.03 -16.10 0.05
CA GLU A 78 -5.63 -17.17 0.86
C GLU A 78 -5.60 -16.86 2.36
N GLU A 79 -4.86 -15.83 2.76
CA GLU A 79 -4.72 -15.41 4.15
C GLU A 79 -5.53 -14.16 4.43
N ILE A 80 -6.08 -14.08 5.65
CA ILE A 80 -6.67 -12.85 6.15
C ILE A 80 -5.57 -11.98 6.75
N HIS A 81 -5.45 -10.76 6.22
CA HIS A 81 -4.49 -9.78 6.72
C HIS A 81 -5.13 -8.83 7.73
N PHE A 82 -4.49 -8.71 8.89
CA PHE A 82 -4.86 -7.76 9.93
C PHE A 82 -3.77 -6.71 10.10
N SER A 83 -4.16 -5.43 10.13
CA SER A 83 -3.21 -4.32 10.24
C SER A 83 -2.30 -4.41 11.47
N PHE A 84 -2.77 -4.99 12.58
CA PHE A 84 -1.93 -5.24 13.76
C PHE A 84 -0.70 -6.11 13.43
N ASN A 85 -0.91 -7.20 12.68
CA ASN A 85 0.15 -8.12 12.28
C ASN A 85 1.12 -7.43 11.31
N THR A 86 0.60 -6.72 10.32
CA THR A 86 1.39 -5.95 9.34
C THR A 86 2.31 -4.93 10.02
N ILE A 87 1.79 -4.15 10.97
CA ILE A 87 2.60 -3.17 11.71
C ILE A 87 3.63 -3.86 12.61
N LYS A 88 3.31 -5.02 13.19
CA LYS A 88 4.26 -5.80 13.99
C LYS A 88 5.43 -6.30 13.15
N GLU A 89 5.19 -6.74 11.92
CA GLU A 89 6.24 -7.17 10.99
C GLU A 89 7.09 -6.00 10.50
N ILE A 90 6.49 -4.85 10.16
CA ILE A 90 7.22 -3.65 9.68
C ILE A 90 8.11 -3.03 10.78
N LYS A 91 7.75 -3.19 12.06
CA LYS A 91 8.51 -2.64 13.19
C LYS A 91 9.74 -3.46 13.60
N LYS A 92 9.90 -4.68 13.08
CA LYS A 92 11.10 -5.49 13.35
C LYS A 92 12.32 -4.87 12.68
#